data_AF-A0A1N7BGR0-F1
#
_entry.id   AF-A0A1N7BGR0-F1
#
_cell.length_a   1.000
_cell.length_b   1.000
_cell.length_c   1.000
_cell.angle_alpha   90.00
_cell.angle_beta   90.00
_cell.angle_gamma   90.00
#
_symmetry.space_group_name_H-M   'P 1'
#
loop_
_entity.id
_entity.type
_entity.pdbx_description
1 polymer ?
#
loop_
_entity_poly.entity_id
_entity_poly.type
_entity_poly.pdbx_seq_one_letter_code
_entity_poly.pdbx_strand_id
1 'polypeptide(L)'
;MPSHTLIATNSSTLLARDFAAATGRPEKYCAMHYANLIWIKNVIEVMAHARTAKETLRQATKFAIETGMVPIAVQKEQNGYVLNTWFVPLIAAAQTLVTNGVSTPEDVDRTYLKVNAGAGMGPFALIDMVGMKTFFDVLS
;
A
#
# COMPACT_ATOMS: atom_id res chain seq x y z
N MET A 1 4.21 24.44 12.90
CA MET A 1 3.31 24.26 11.74
C MET A 1 2.07 25.13 11.91
N PRO A 2 1.56 25.75 10.84
CA PRO A 2 0.28 26.47 10.87
C PRO A 2 -0.86 25.62 11.42
N SER A 3 -1.84 26.27 12.05
CA SER A 3 -2.98 25.57 12.69
C SER A 3 -3.82 24.77 11.69
N HIS A 4 -3.88 25.18 10.43
CA HIS A 4 -4.66 24.53 9.37
C HIS A 4 -3.93 23.38 8.66
N THR A 5 -2.62 23.19 8.88
CA THR A 5 -1.84 22.14 8.21
C THR A 5 -2.28 20.75 8.65
N LEU A 6 -2.46 19.83 7.69
CA LEU A 6 -2.64 18.40 7.95
C LEU A 6 -1.28 17.70 7.93
N ILE A 7 -1.15 16.62 8.68
CA ILE A 7 0.06 15.80 8.72
C ILE A 7 -0.33 14.43 8.18
N ALA A 8 0.42 13.94 7.19
CA ALA A 8 0.22 12.60 6.65
C ALA A 8 1.53 11.82 6.69
N THR A 9 1.44 10.52 6.98
CA THR A 9 2.56 9.59 6.83
C THR A 9 2.33 8.66 5.64
N ASN A 10 3.41 8.32 4.93
CA ASN A 10 3.43 7.28 3.88
C ASN A 10 4.01 5.95 4.38
N SER A 11 4.02 5.72 5.69
CA SER A 11 4.56 4.48 6.26
C SER A 11 3.79 3.26 5.76
N SER A 12 4.50 2.28 5.17
CA SER A 12 3.95 1.00 4.72
C SER A 12 3.96 -0.09 5.81
N THR A 13 4.86 0.03 6.80
CA THR A 13 5.17 -1.02 7.79
C THR A 13 4.75 -0.66 9.21
N LEU A 14 4.87 0.61 9.58
CA LEU A 14 4.53 1.12 10.91
C LEU A 14 3.14 1.74 10.90
N LEU A 15 2.39 1.58 11.99
CA LEU A 15 1.02 2.07 12.06
C LEU A 15 1.00 3.57 12.34
N ALA A 16 -0.01 4.26 11.80
CA ALA A 16 -0.17 5.68 12.02
C ALA A 16 -0.21 6.00 13.53
N ARG A 17 -0.96 5.23 14.33
CA ARG A 17 -1.06 5.44 15.77
C ARG A 17 0.28 5.54 16.50
N ASP A 18 1.33 4.88 16.01
CA ASP A 18 2.63 4.79 16.67
C ASP A 18 3.33 6.16 16.71
N PHE A 19 3.00 7.06 15.78
CA PHE A 19 3.56 8.41 15.70
C PHE A 19 2.56 9.51 16.03
N ALA A 20 1.27 9.18 16.19
CA ALA A 20 0.21 10.17 16.33
C ALA A 20 0.44 11.13 17.51
N ALA A 21 0.97 10.65 18.63
CA ALA A 21 1.28 11.47 19.80
C ALA A 21 2.41 12.48 19.53
N ALA A 22 3.44 12.07 18.77
CA ALA A 22 4.59 12.93 18.44
C ALA A 22 4.20 14.13 17.57
N THR A 23 3.04 14.06 16.89
CA THR A 23 2.52 15.18 16.10
C THR A 23 2.02 16.36 16.95
N GLY A 24 1.73 16.14 18.24
CA GLY A 24 1.07 17.09 19.12
C GLY A 24 -0.37 17.46 18.75
N ARG A 25 -0.88 16.97 17.61
CA ARG A 25 -2.21 17.25 17.04
C ARG A 25 -2.76 16.00 16.35
N PRO A 26 -2.94 14.91 17.10
CA PRO A 26 -3.33 13.60 16.57
C PRO A 26 -4.63 13.63 15.76
N GLU A 27 -5.52 14.59 16.03
CA GLU A 27 -6.75 14.79 15.27
C GLU A 27 -6.53 15.27 13.83
N LYS A 28 -5.39 15.93 13.55
CA LYS A 28 -4.97 16.43 12.23
C LYS A 28 -3.96 15.54 11.53
N TYR A 29 -3.88 14.28 11.94
CA TYR A 29 -2.92 13.32 11.43
C TYR A 29 -3.59 12.04 10.93
N CYS A 30 -3.13 11.53 9.79
CA CYS A 30 -3.59 10.27 9.19
C CYS A 30 -2.47 9.60 8.39
N ALA A 31 -2.72 8.38 7.93
CA ALA A 31 -1.87 7.74 6.93
C ALA A 31 -2.43 7.96 5.52
N MET A 32 -1.52 8.15 4.58
CA MET A 32 -1.76 8.29 3.13
C MET A 32 -0.71 7.43 2.41
N HIS A 33 -1.06 6.18 2.15
CA HIS A 33 -0.14 5.17 1.62
C HIS A 33 -0.24 5.09 0.11
N TYR A 34 0.89 5.25 -0.57
CA TYR A 34 1.00 5.25 -2.03
C TYR A 34 1.51 3.91 -2.56
N ALA A 35 1.03 3.50 -3.73
CA ALA A 35 1.64 2.42 -4.50
C ALA A 35 2.97 2.87 -5.17
N ASN A 36 3.69 1.93 -5.78
CA ASN A 36 4.81 2.27 -6.67
C ASN A 36 4.33 2.73 -8.05
N LEU A 37 5.09 3.59 -8.72
CA LEU A 37 4.76 4.17 -10.04
C LEU A 37 3.40 4.91 -10.01
N ILE A 38 3.22 5.82 -9.05
CA ILE A 38 1.93 6.47 -8.74
C ILE A 38 1.29 7.22 -9.92
N TRP A 39 2.07 7.61 -10.92
CA TRP A 39 1.55 8.24 -12.15
C TRP A 39 0.80 7.24 -13.06
N ILE A 40 0.97 5.93 -12.85
CA ILE A 40 0.26 4.85 -13.54
C ILE A 40 -0.64 4.11 -12.55
N LYS A 41 -0.10 3.71 -11.39
CA LYS A 41 -0.82 3.00 -10.32
C LYS A 41 -1.31 4.01 -9.29
N ASN A 42 -2.20 4.90 -9.71
CA ASN A 42 -2.62 6.08 -8.98
C ASN A 42 -3.55 5.79 -7.79
N VAL A 43 -3.36 4.70 -7.06
CA VAL A 43 -4.09 4.41 -5.82
C VAL A 43 -3.39 5.06 -4.63
N ILE A 44 -4.19 5.62 -3.73
CA ILE A 44 -3.73 6.09 -2.42
C ILE A 44 -4.67 5.60 -1.33
N GLU A 45 -4.14 4.95 -0.32
CA GLU A 45 -4.93 4.39 0.77
C GLU A 45 -4.94 5.36 1.95
N VAL A 46 -6.14 5.84 2.30
CA VAL A 46 -6.34 6.80 3.38
C VAL A 46 -6.84 6.06 4.62
N MET A 47 -6.07 6.12 5.69
CA MET A 47 -6.32 5.36 6.91
C MET A 47 -6.29 6.26 8.15
N ALA A 48 -7.31 6.10 8.98
CA ALA A 48 -7.42 6.76 10.27
C ALA A 48 -6.68 5.96 11.36
N HIS A 49 -6.18 6.66 12.37
CA HIS A 49 -6.00 6.06 13.70
C HIS A 49 -7.12 6.53 14.63
N ALA A 50 -7.17 5.99 15.86
CA ALA A 50 -8.30 6.18 16.78
C ALA A 50 -8.68 7.65 17.11
N ARG A 51 -7.76 8.61 16.95
CA ARG A 51 -8.01 10.03 17.25
C ARG A 51 -8.12 10.91 16.01
N THR A 52 -7.92 10.38 14.79
CA THR A 52 -8.03 11.15 13.55
C THR A 52 -9.44 11.73 13.42
N ALA A 53 -9.56 13.04 13.18
CA ALA A 53 -10.85 13.67 12.95
C ALA A 53 -11.42 13.27 11.57
N LYS A 54 -12.76 13.14 11.48
CA LYS A 54 -13.43 12.90 10.19
C LYS A 54 -13.09 13.97 9.14
N GLU A 55 -12.94 15.22 9.57
CA GLU A 55 -12.56 16.33 8.69
C GLU A 55 -11.16 16.15 8.11
N THR A 56 -10.21 15.64 8.89
CA THR A 56 -8.85 15.31 8.41
C THR A 56 -8.89 14.28 7.29
N LEU A 57 -9.70 13.22 7.44
CA LEU A 57 -9.89 12.22 6.39
C LEU A 57 -10.54 12.84 5.15
N ARG A 58 -11.56 13.70 5.32
CA ARG A 58 -12.22 14.37 4.21
C ARG A 58 -11.24 15.23 3.40
N GLN A 59 -10.39 15.99 4.07
CA GLN A 59 -9.39 16.84 3.42
C GLN A 59 -8.25 16.03 2.79
N ALA A 60 -7.80 14.94 3.43
CA ALA A 60 -6.82 14.02 2.85
C ALA A 60 -7.37 13.36 1.57
N THR A 61 -8.61 12.89 1.59
CA THR A 61 -9.31 12.35 0.42
C THR A 61 -9.47 13.41 -0.67
N LYS A 62 -9.80 14.65 -0.30
CA LYS A 62 -9.89 15.76 -1.25
C LYS A 62 -8.53 16.01 -1.93
N PHE A 63 -7.46 16.08 -1.16
CA PHE A 63 -6.09 16.24 -1.68
C PHE A 63 -5.70 15.10 -2.64
N ALA A 64 -6.03 13.86 -2.29
CA ALA A 64 -5.83 12.70 -3.17
C ALA A 64 -6.51 12.90 -4.54
N ILE A 65 -7.79 13.30 -4.54
CA ILE A 65 -8.55 13.54 -5.78
C ILE A 65 -7.94 14.70 -6.59
N GLU A 66 -7.61 15.81 -5.93
CA GLU A 66 -7.01 16.98 -6.58
C GLU A 66 -5.64 16.70 -7.20
N THR A 67 -4.94 15.66 -6.72
CA THR A 67 -3.64 15.21 -7.25
C THR A 67 -3.75 14.05 -8.25
N GLY A 68 -4.97 13.71 -8.69
CA GLY A 68 -5.21 12.67 -9.70
C GLY A 68 -5.14 11.24 -9.16
N MET A 69 -5.18 11.07 -7.85
CA MET A 69 -5.20 9.77 -7.19
C MET A 69 -6.63 9.24 -7.01
N VAL A 70 -6.75 7.92 -6.96
CA VAL A 70 -7.95 7.18 -6.56
C VAL A 70 -7.84 6.87 -5.06
N PRO A 71 -8.56 7.60 -4.19
CA PRO A 71 -8.52 7.35 -2.76
C PRO A 71 -9.27 6.07 -2.40
N ILE A 72 -8.62 5.20 -1.62
CA ILE A 72 -9.19 3.98 -1.06
C ILE A 72 -9.30 4.15 0.44
N ALA A 73 -10.52 4.07 0.98
CA ALA A 73 -10.75 4.22 2.41
C ALA A 73 -10.41 2.93 3.15
N VAL A 74 -9.46 3.01 4.08
CA VAL A 74 -9.14 1.91 4.99
C VAL A 74 -9.91 2.11 6.30
N GLN A 75 -11.01 1.37 6.43
CA GLN A 75 -12.01 1.59 7.50
C GLN A 75 -11.48 1.30 8.90
N LYS A 76 -10.50 0.42 9.02
CA LYS A 76 -9.87 0.03 10.29
C LYS A 76 -8.37 -0.01 10.11
N GLU A 77 -7.64 0.51 11.10
CA GLU A 77 -6.19 0.49 11.11
C GLU A 77 -5.66 -0.93 10.89
N GLN A 78 -4.83 -1.10 9.86
CA GLN A 78 -4.34 -2.37 9.36
C GLN A 78 -2.89 -2.22 8.90
N ASN A 79 -2.01 -3.08 9.42
CA ASN A 79 -0.65 -3.15 8.89
C ASN A 79 -0.71 -3.71 7.46
N GLY A 80 -0.01 -3.06 6.52
CA GLY A 80 -0.07 -3.40 5.11
C GLY A 80 -1.32 -2.88 4.38
N TYR A 81 -2.18 -2.08 5.03
CA TYR A 81 -3.36 -1.46 4.40
C TYR A 81 -4.23 -2.50 3.67
N VAL A 82 -4.90 -2.13 2.58
CA VAL A 82 -5.56 -3.10 1.69
C VAL A 82 -4.54 -3.70 0.74
N LEU A 83 -3.72 -2.88 0.06
CA LEU A 83 -2.80 -3.31 -0.99
C LEU A 83 -1.77 -4.35 -0.51
N ASN A 84 -0.95 -4.00 0.49
CA ASN A 84 0.15 -4.89 0.90
C ASN A 84 -0.37 -6.13 1.64
N THR A 85 -1.54 -6.05 2.29
CA THR A 85 -2.15 -7.20 3.00
C THR A 85 -2.38 -8.40 2.08
N TRP A 86 -2.86 -8.20 0.85
CA TRP A 86 -3.00 -9.32 -0.10
C TRP A 86 -1.80 -9.49 -1.01
N PHE A 87 -1.04 -8.41 -1.28
CA PHE A 87 0.07 -8.46 -2.22
C PHE A 87 1.26 -9.27 -1.68
N VAL A 88 1.63 -9.08 -0.41
CA VAL A 88 2.76 -9.78 0.20
C VAL A 88 2.53 -11.31 0.21
N PRO A 89 1.36 -11.84 0.65
CA PRO A 89 1.07 -13.27 0.56
C PRO A 89 1.05 -13.83 -0.86
N LEU A 90 0.54 -13.07 -1.84
CA LEU A 90 0.56 -13.48 -3.25
C LEU A 90 1.99 -13.72 -3.73
N ILE A 91 2.90 -12.79 -3.42
CA ILE A 91 4.31 -12.89 -3.80
C ILE A 91 4.98 -14.06 -3.08
N ALA A 92 4.75 -14.23 -1.78
CA ALA A 92 5.33 -15.33 -1.01
C ALA A 92 4.88 -16.71 -1.54
N ALA A 93 3.61 -16.85 -1.91
CA ALA A 93 3.09 -18.07 -2.51
C ALA A 93 3.72 -18.35 -3.88
N ALA A 94 3.87 -17.33 -4.73
CA ALA A 94 4.54 -17.46 -6.03
C ALA A 94 6.01 -17.88 -5.89
N GLN A 95 6.74 -17.26 -4.96
CA GLN A 95 8.13 -17.63 -4.64
C GLN A 95 8.23 -19.08 -4.17
N THR A 96 7.31 -19.53 -3.30
CA THR A 96 7.30 -20.91 -2.78
C THR A 96 7.19 -21.96 -3.89
N LEU A 97 6.39 -21.70 -4.94
CA LEU A 97 6.27 -22.60 -6.09
C LEU A 97 7.60 -22.78 -6.82
N VAL A 98 8.34 -21.68 -7.01
CA VAL A 98 9.64 -21.71 -7.70
C VAL A 98 10.72 -22.31 -6.81
N THR A 99 10.80 -21.92 -5.53
CA THR A 99 11.82 -22.44 -4.60
C THR A 99 11.68 -23.94 -4.35
N ASN A 100 10.45 -24.47 -4.40
CA ASN A 100 10.19 -25.90 -4.25
C ASN A 100 10.32 -26.67 -5.57
N GLY A 101 10.72 -26.02 -6.67
CA GLY A 101 10.87 -26.66 -7.98
C GLY A 101 9.56 -27.11 -8.62
N VAL A 102 8.41 -26.58 -8.18
CA VAL A 102 7.09 -26.95 -8.70
C VAL A 102 6.89 -26.39 -10.12
N SER A 103 7.40 -25.20 -10.39
CA SER A 103 7.26 -24.53 -11.69
C SER A 103 8.34 -23.46 -11.91
N THR A 104 8.44 -22.94 -13.13
CA THR A 104 9.30 -21.79 -13.47
C THR A 104 8.62 -20.46 -13.11
N PRO A 105 9.37 -19.38 -12.84
CA PRO A 105 8.80 -18.03 -12.67
C PRO A 105 7.85 -17.63 -13.82
N GLU A 106 8.25 -17.94 -15.06
CA GLU A 106 7.50 -17.61 -16.27
C GLU A 106 6.16 -18.34 -16.35
N ASP A 107 6.11 -19.62 -15.94
CA ASP A 107 4.89 -20.41 -15.94
C ASP A 107 3.95 -20.03 -14.78
N VAL A 108 4.50 -19.63 -13.63
CA VAL A 108 3.71 -19.05 -12.53
C VAL A 108 3.04 -17.76 -13.00
N ASP A 109 3.80 -16.86 -13.62
CA ASP A 109 3.27 -15.60 -14.17
C ASP A 109 2.23 -15.86 -15.27
N ARG A 110 2.51 -16.77 -16.21
CA ARG A 110 1.56 -17.13 -17.27
C ARG A 110 0.26 -17.69 -16.70
N THR A 111 0.34 -18.51 -15.67
CA THR A 111 -0.84 -19.07 -14.99
C THR A 111 -1.67 -17.97 -14.35
N TYR A 112 -1.02 -17.07 -13.61
CA TYR A 112 -1.68 -15.92 -12.99
C TYR A 112 -2.39 -15.04 -14.04
N LEU A 113 -1.71 -14.70 -15.13
CA LEU A 113 -2.26 -13.88 -16.21
C LEU A 113 -3.43 -14.53 -16.94
N LYS A 114 -3.46 -15.87 -17.05
CA LYS A 114 -4.57 -16.59 -17.67
C LYS A 114 -5.80 -16.68 -16.78
N VAL A 115 -5.63 -16.78 -15.46
CA VAL A 115 -6.74 -16.85 -14.50
C VAL A 115 -7.31 -15.45 -14.19
N ASN A 116 -6.46 -14.40 -14.22
CA ASN A 116 -6.84 -13.03 -13.88
C ASN A 116 -6.95 -12.16 -15.13
N ALA A 117 -8.08 -12.27 -15.84
CA ALA A 117 -8.34 -11.48 -17.05
C ALA A 117 -8.16 -9.97 -16.79
N GLY A 118 -7.32 -9.33 -17.60
CA GLY A 118 -7.00 -7.90 -17.47
C GLY A 118 -5.80 -7.58 -16.58
N ALA A 119 -5.20 -8.57 -15.91
CA ALA A 119 -3.91 -8.38 -15.24
C ALA A 119 -2.82 -8.08 -16.28
N GLY A 120 -2.06 -7.00 -16.05
CA GLY A 120 -0.95 -6.61 -16.94
C GLY A 120 0.39 -7.26 -16.59
N MET A 121 0.55 -7.80 -15.37
CA MET A 121 1.79 -8.39 -14.86
C MET A 121 1.47 -9.57 -13.94
N GLY A 122 2.31 -10.61 -14.00
CA GLY A 122 2.30 -11.71 -13.04
C GLY A 122 3.13 -11.40 -11.78
N PRO A 123 3.09 -12.27 -10.76
CA PRO A 123 3.81 -12.09 -9.50
C PRO A 123 5.31 -11.78 -9.67
N PHE A 124 6.03 -12.49 -10.54
CA PHE A 124 7.47 -12.28 -10.74
C PHE A 124 7.77 -11.00 -11.50
N ALA A 125 6.99 -10.68 -12.54
CA ALA A 125 7.07 -9.37 -13.18
C ALA A 125 6.77 -8.21 -12.20
N LEU A 126 5.88 -8.42 -11.23
CA LEU A 126 5.63 -7.46 -10.15
C LEU A 126 6.82 -7.35 -9.18
N ILE A 127 7.51 -8.46 -8.89
CA ILE A 127 8.76 -8.45 -8.12
C ILE A 127 9.82 -7.59 -8.82
N ASP A 128 10.02 -7.78 -10.11
CA ASP A 128 11.01 -7.03 -10.89
C ASP A 128 10.69 -5.53 -10.93
N MET A 129 9.42 -5.17 -11.05
CA MET A 129 8.97 -3.77 -11.09
C MET A 129 9.17 -3.04 -9.76
N VAL A 130 8.92 -3.69 -8.62
CA VAL A 130 9.14 -3.09 -7.28
C VAL A 130 10.62 -3.13 -6.88
N GLY A 131 11.35 -4.15 -7.34
CA GLY A 131 12.74 -4.42 -6.99
C GLY A 131 12.86 -5.46 -5.87
N MET A 132 13.74 -6.44 -6.10
CA MET A 132 13.96 -7.57 -5.17
C MET A 132 14.39 -7.15 -3.77
N LYS A 133 15.17 -6.07 -3.64
CA LYS A 133 15.63 -5.59 -2.32
C LYS A 133 14.45 -5.14 -1.44
N THR A 134 13.49 -4.42 -2.01
CA THR A 134 12.30 -3.96 -1.29
C THR A 134 11.51 -5.15 -0.74
N PHE A 135 11.36 -6.21 -1.54
CA PHE A 135 10.69 -7.42 -1.09
C PHE A 135 11.47 -8.15 0.00
N PHE A 136 12.79 -8.25 -0.13
CA PHE A 136 13.64 -8.83 0.89
C PHE A 136 13.45 -8.10 2.22
N ASP A 137 13.57 -6.77 2.24
CA ASP A 137 13.47 -5.95 3.45
C ASP A 137 12.06 -6.01 4.10
N VAL A 138 11.00 -6.24 3.31
CA VAL A 138 9.62 -6.35 3.82
C VAL A 138 9.33 -7.74 4.37
N LEU A 139 9.98 -8.79 3.84
CA LEU A 139 9.75 -10.19 4.22
C LEU A 139 10.72 -10.70 5.30
N SER A 140 11.85 -10.03 5.53
CA SER A 140 12.85 -10.37 6.55
C SER A 140 12.54 -9.75 7.90
#